data_AF-A0A7C3CWZ5-F1
#
_entry.id   AF-A0A7C3CWZ5-F1
#
_cell.length_a   1.000
_cell.length_b   1.000
_cell.length_c   1.000
_cell.angle_alpha   90.00
_cell.angle_beta   90.00
_cell.angle_gamma   90.00
#
_symmetry.space_group_name_H-M   'P 1'
#
loop_
_entity.id
_entity.type
_entity.pdbx_description
1 polymer ?
#
loop_
_entity_poly.entity_id
_entity_poly.type
_entity_poly.pdbx_seq_one_letter_code
_entity_poly.pdbx_strand_id
1 'polypeptide(L)' 'MPVEKPSQICTVCELDLPVDAFGWRIMYHQRLTACKKCRNKQAKIDRQQKQFLNYNKFSMMKWSSTK' A
#
# COMPACT_ATOMS: atom_id res chain seq x y z
N MET A 1 18.58 -11.56 -30.54
CA MET A 1 17.17 -11.79 -30.13
C MET A 1 16.88 -10.91 -28.93
N PRO A 2 15.86 -10.04 -28.94
CA PRO A 2 15.50 -9.28 -27.75
C PRO A 2 15.02 -10.25 -26.67
N VAL A 3 15.63 -10.20 -25.49
CA VAL A 3 15.19 -10.99 -24.34
C VAL A 3 13.92 -10.32 -23.81
N GLU A 4 12.77 -10.92 -24.09
CA GLU A 4 11.50 -10.45 -23.53
C GLU A 4 11.61 -10.52 -22.00
N LYS A 5 11.51 -9.35 -21.36
CA LYS A 5 11.51 -9.29 -19.90
C LYS A 5 10.15 -9.75 -19.42
N PRO A 6 10.10 -10.62 -18.39
CA PRO A 6 8.82 -11.06 -17.85
C PRO A 6 8.00 -9.87 -17.36
N SER A 7 6.71 -9.86 -17.72
CA SER A 7 5.72 -8.88 -17.29
C SER A 7 4.59 -9.55 -16.49
N GLN A 8 3.83 -8.75 -15.74
CA GLN A 8 2.71 -9.20 -14.92
C GLN A 8 1.67 -8.08 -14.85
N ILE A 9 0.39 -8.45 -14.93
CA ILE A 9 -0.73 -7.53 -14.79
C ILE A 9 -0.97 -7.19 -13.32
N CYS A 10 -1.09 -5.90 -13.02
CA CYS A 10 -1.44 -5.43 -11.68
C CYS A 10 -2.93 -5.59 -11.40
N THR A 11 -3.31 -6.26 -10.31
CA THR A 11 -4.72 -6.48 -9.94
C THR A 11 -5.45 -5.23 -9.41
N VAL A 12 -4.78 -4.07 -9.35
CA VAL A 12 -5.36 -2.81 -8.82
C VAL A 12 -5.49 -1.74 -9.90
N CYS A 13 -4.50 -1.61 -10.78
CA CYS A 13 -4.53 -0.64 -11.86
C CYS A 13 -4.64 -1.26 -13.24
N GLU A 14 -4.70 -2.60 -13.33
CA GLU A 14 -4.93 -3.39 -14.56
C GLU A 14 -3.91 -3.17 -15.69
N LEU A 15 -2.78 -2.51 -15.38
CA LEU A 15 -1.69 -2.30 -16.31
C LEU A 15 -0.77 -3.53 -16.33
N ASP A 16 -0.33 -3.92 -17.53
CA ASP A 16 0.79 -4.83 -17.69
C ASP A 16 2.10 -4.09 -17.40
N LEU A 17 2.86 -4.61 -16.45
CA LEU A 17 4.05 -3.95 -15.91
C LEU A 17 5.19 -4.97 -15.82
N PRO A 18 6.46 -4.52 -15.91
CA PRO A 18 7.59 -5.41 -15.68
C PRO A 18 7.49 -6.01 -14.28
N VAL A 19 7.86 -7.27 -14.14
CA VAL A 19 7.73 -7.98 -12.85
C VAL A 19 8.46 -7.27 -11.70
N ASP A 20 9.50 -6.49 -11.98
CA ASP A 20 10.26 -5.70 -11.00
C ASP A 20 9.47 -4.53 -10.38
N ALA A 21 8.36 -4.14 -11.03
CA ALA A 21 7.39 -3.21 -10.47
C ALA A 21 6.57 -3.84 -9.33
N PHE A 22 6.64 -5.16 -9.14
CA PHE A 22 5.98 -5.90 -8.07
C PHE A 22 6.96 -6.17 -6.93
N GLY A 23 6.45 -6.22 -5.70
CA GLY A 23 7.27 -6.60 -4.55
C GLY A 23 7.28 -8.11 -4.35
N TRP A 24 8.12 -8.57 -3.43
CA TRP A 24 8.21 -9.97 -3.07
C TRP A 24 7.58 -10.22 -1.69
N ARG A 25 6.74 -11.25 -1.55
CA ARG A 25 6.35 -11.81 -0.25
C ARG A 25 7.32 -12.92 0.10
N ILE A 26 8.23 -12.63 1.03
CA ILE A 26 9.27 -13.56 1.49
C ILE A 26 8.64 -14.86 1.99
N MET A 27 7.64 -14.76 2.86
CA MET A 27 7.01 -15.92 3.51
C MET A 27 6.41 -16.94 2.53
N TYR A 28 5.93 -16.50 1.36
CA TYR A 28 5.31 -17.38 0.36
C TYR A 28 6.17 -17.56 -0.89
N HIS A 29 7.39 -17.02 -0.91
CA HIS A 29 8.26 -16.97 -2.09
C HIS A 29 7.55 -16.55 -3.38
N GLN A 30 6.57 -15.65 -3.27
CA GLN A 30 5.70 -15.23 -4.36
C GLN A 30 5.78 -13.73 -4.60
N ARG A 31 5.69 -13.32 -5.87
CA ARG A 31 5.50 -11.91 -6.21
C ARG A 31 4.11 -11.46 -5.77
N LEU A 32 4.04 -10.19 -5.40
CA LEU A 32 2.77 -9.55 -5.09
C LEU A 32 1.95 -9.34 -6.36
N THR A 33 0.63 -9.43 -6.22
CA THR A 33 -0.34 -9.19 -7.30
C THR A 33 -0.54 -7.70 -7.59
N ALA A 34 -0.31 -6.85 -6.59
CA ALA A 34 -0.39 -5.39 -6.71
C ALA A 34 1.01 -4.76 -6.88
N CYS A 35 1.14 -3.87 -7.85
CA CYS A 35 2.38 -3.16 -8.12
C CYS A 35 2.79 -2.25 -6.95
N LYS A 36 4.09 -1.91 -6.87
CA LYS A 36 4.66 -1.04 -5.83
C LYS A 36 3.96 0.33 -5.77
N LYS A 37 3.60 0.91 -6.91
CA LYS A 37 2.90 2.21 -6.97
C LYS A 37 1.55 2.17 -6.25
N CYS A 38 0.71 1.20 -6.59
CA CYS A 38 -0.61 1.02 -5.95
C CYS A 38 -0.47 0.77 -4.45
N ARG A 39 0.47 -0.10 -4.05
CA ARG A 39 0.72 -0.38 -2.63
C ARG A 39 1.21 0.85 -1.86
N ASN A 40 2.09 1.65 -2.45
CA ASN A 40 2.56 2.89 -1.83
C ASN A 40 1.43 3.93 -1.69
N LYS A 41 0.55 4.02 -2.69
CA LYS A 41 -0.65 4.88 -2.61
C LYS A 41 -1.55 4.45 -1.46
N GLN A 42 -1.84 3.15 -1.35
CA GLN A 42 -2.65 2.62 -0.25
C GLN A 42 -1.98 2.87 1.11
N ALA A 43 -0.68 2.60 1.24
CA ALA A 43 0.05 2.85 2.47
C ALA A 43 0.03 4.33 2.90
N LYS A 44 0.03 5.28 1.93
CA LYS A 44 -0.11 6.71 2.23
C LYS A 44 -1.49 7.03 2.79
N ILE A 45 -2.55 6.46 2.20
CA ILE A 45 -3.93 6.62 2.67
C ILE A 45 -4.07 6.05 4.09
N ASP A 46 -3.56 4.84 4.33
CA ASP A 46 -3.62 4.19 5.64
C ASP A 46 -2.89 5.00 6.72
N ARG A 47 -1.76 5.63 6.38
CA ARG A 47 -1.03 6.54 7.29
C ARG A 47 -1.86 7.77 7.63
N GLN A 48 -2.51 8.39 6.64
CA GLN A 48 -3.37 9.56 6.86
C GLN A 48 -4.59 9.21 7.72
N GLN A 49 -5.24 8.07 7.46
CA GLN A 49 -6.36 7.59 8.26
C GLN A 49 -5.93 7.32 9.71
N LYS A 50 -4.78 6.68 9.94
CA LYS A 50 -4.25 6.46 11.28
C LYS A 50 -3.93 7.77 12.01
N GLN A 51 -3.36 8.76 11.32
CA GLN A 51 -3.10 10.08 11.89
C GLN A 51 -4.40 10.78 12.31
N PHE A 52 -5.44 10.73 11.46
CA PHE A 52 -6.74 11.30 11.79
C PHE A 52 -7.40 10.60 12.99
N LEU A 53 -7.37 9.27 13.04
CA LEU A 53 -7.89 8.50 14.17
C LEU A 53 -7.16 8.83 15.48
N ASN A 54 -5.83 8.97 15.43
CA ASN A 54 -5.03 9.36 16.59
C ASN A 54 -5.35 10.79 17.05
N TYR A 55 -5.53 11.73 16.12
CA TYR A 55 -5.95 13.10 16.44
C TYR A 55 -7.33 13.12 17.11
N ASN A 56 -8.31 12.38 16.57
CA ASN A 56 -9.63 12.27 17.17
C ASN A 56 -9.60 11.66 18.57
N LYS A 57 -8.83 10.58 18.77
CA LYS A 57 -8.67 9.95 20.09
C LYS A 57 -8.10 10.93 21.12
N PHE A 58 -7.10 11.71 20.74
CA PHE A 58 -6.49 12.71 21.61
C PHE A 58 -7.42 13.89 21.89
N SER A 59 -8.13 14.37 20.87
CA SER A 59 -9.13 15.44 21.02
C SER A 59 -10.24 15.01 21.96
N MET A 60 -10.88 13.85 21.73
CA MET A 60 -11.95 13.33 22.59
C MET A 60 -11.51 13.19 24.06
N MET A 61 -10.28 12.75 24.34
CA MET A 61 -9.76 12.67 25.71
C MET A 61 -9.65 14.04 26.40
N LYS A 62 -9.32 15.10 25.67
CA LYS A 62 -9.24 16.46 26.25
C LYS A 62 -10.60 17.04 26.61
N TRP A 63 -11.64 16.74 25.82
CA TRP A 63 -13.01 17.19 26.11
C TRP A 63 -13.66 16.43 27.28
N SER A 64 -13.21 15.20 27.57
CA SER A 64 -13.69 14.44 28.73
C SER A 64 -13.10 14.90 30.07
N SER A 65 -11.96 15.60 30.04
CA SER A 65 -11.20 15.97 31.25
C SER A 65 -11.54 17.36 31.81
N THR A 66 -12.53 18.04 31.21
CA THR A 66 -12.98 19.40 31.59
C THR A 66 -14.29 19.41 32.40
N LYS A 67 -14.59 18.31 33.11
CA LYS A 67 -15.67 18.25 34.11
C LYS A 67 -15.12 17.96 35.49
#